data_AF-A0A1S3QND5-F1
#
_entry.id   AF-A0A1S3QND5-F1
#
_cell.length_a   1.000
_cell.length_b   1.000
_cell.length_c   1.000
_cell.angle_alpha   90.00
_cell.angle_beta   90.00
_cell.angle_gamma   90.00
#
_symmetry.space_group_name_H-M   'P 1'
#
loop_
_entity.id
_entity.type
_entity.pdbx_description
1 polymer ?
#
loop_
_entity_poly.entity_id
_entity_poly.type
_entity_poly.pdbx_seq_one_letter_code
_entity_poly.pdbx_strand_id
1 'polypeptide(L)'
;MYVYVVSITSVFLCRLYNLSLSVYYQPEEGEEDPFICSAIRENGMLRCHDVPPYSEGGAECSLPAPSLGGEGGARDGCVNWNQYYNVCRPGNVNPHKGAVNFDNIAYAWIAIFQVITLEGWVDIMYYVMDAHSL
;
A
#
# COMPACT_ATOMS: atom_id res chain seq x y z
N MET A 1 -11.34 9.44 5.63
CA MET A 1 -9.87 9.20 5.49
C MET A 1 -9.53 8.63 4.11
N TYR A 2 -8.66 9.27 3.32
CA TYR A 2 -8.24 8.77 2.00
C TYR A 2 -7.00 7.90 2.15
N VAL A 3 -7.01 6.71 1.55
CA VAL A 3 -5.80 5.87 1.42
C VAL A 3 -5.08 6.27 0.15
N TYR A 4 -3.78 6.55 0.25
CA TYR A 4 -2.98 6.92 -0.91
C TYR A 4 -2.25 5.69 -1.46
N VAL A 5 -2.38 5.48 -2.75
CA VAL A 5 -1.78 4.37 -3.49
C VAL A 5 -0.82 4.90 -4.54
N VAL A 6 0.20 4.10 -4.86
CA VAL A 6 1.15 4.47 -5.91
C VAL A 6 0.52 4.22 -7.28
N SER A 7 0.58 5.24 -8.13
CA SER A 7 0.00 5.26 -9.47
C SER A 7 1.04 5.58 -10.52
N ILE A 8 0.80 5.11 -11.74
CA ILE A 8 1.69 5.36 -12.87
C ILE A 8 1.69 6.84 -13.24
N THR A 9 2.86 7.42 -13.52
CA THR A 9 2.97 8.85 -13.90
C THR A 9 2.21 9.18 -15.17
N SER A 10 2.26 8.26 -16.14
CA SER A 10 1.80 8.50 -17.50
C SER A 10 1.23 7.25 -18.14
N VAL A 11 -0.10 7.22 -18.27
CA VAL A 11 -0.83 6.20 -19.03
C VAL A 11 -0.48 6.22 -20.53
N PHE A 12 0.16 7.30 -20.99
CA PHE A 12 0.68 7.41 -22.35
C PHE A 12 1.78 6.39 -22.61
N LEU A 13 2.62 6.07 -21.62
CA LEU A 13 3.63 5.01 -21.73
C LEU A 13 2.98 3.65 -22.01
N CYS A 14 1.91 3.30 -21.28
CA CYS A 14 1.16 2.05 -21.55
C CYS A 14 0.59 2.00 -22.97
N ARG A 15 0.08 3.14 -23.49
CA ARG A 15 -0.43 3.22 -24.86
C ARG A 15 0.68 3.15 -25.91
N LEU A 16 1.83 3.76 -25.67
CA LEU A 16 2.96 3.75 -26.60
C LEU A 16 3.58 2.36 -26.77
N TYR A 17 3.70 1.60 -25.68
CA TYR A 17 4.33 0.27 -25.68
C TYR A 17 3.32 -0.89 -25.64
N ASN A 18 2.01 -0.61 -25.76
CA ASN A 18 0.93 -1.59 -25.71
C ASN A 18 1.00 -2.54 -24.50
N LEU A 19 1.28 -1.98 -23.32
CA LEU A 19 1.33 -2.73 -22.05
C LEU A 19 -0.04 -2.75 -21.39
N SER A 20 -0.40 -3.92 -20.86
CA SER A 20 -1.59 -4.11 -20.01
C SER A 20 -1.26 -3.93 -18.51
N LEU A 21 -0.61 -2.82 -18.16
CA LEU A 21 -0.31 -2.46 -16.76
C LEU A 21 -1.53 -1.80 -16.09
N SER A 22 -1.73 -2.10 -14.81
CA SER A 22 -2.72 -1.43 -13.97
C SER A 22 -2.32 0.02 -13.67
N VAL A 23 -3.31 0.91 -13.51
CA VAL A 23 -3.06 2.34 -13.20
C VAL A 23 -2.42 2.52 -11.82
N TYR A 24 -2.70 1.60 -10.90
CA TYR A 24 -2.18 1.56 -9.54
C TYR A 24 -1.26 0.35 -9.39
N TYR A 25 -0.16 0.50 -8.65
CA TYR A 25 0.74 -0.60 -8.36
C TYR A 25 0.00 -1.69 -7.55
N GLN A 26 0.10 -2.94 -8.00
CA GLN A 26 -0.51 -4.10 -7.34
C GLN A 26 0.60 -5.13 -7.08
N PRO A 27 0.94 -5.43 -5.82
CA PRO A 27 1.89 -6.48 -5.48
C PRO A 27 1.33 -7.88 -5.84
N GLU A 28 2.22 -8.84 -6.07
CA GLU A 28 1.86 -10.23 -6.44
C GLU A 28 1.03 -10.94 -5.36
N GLU A 29 1.19 -10.55 -4.09
CA GLU A 29 0.41 -11.05 -2.94
C GLU A 29 -1.00 -10.45 -2.81
N GLY A 30 -1.49 -9.73 -3.81
CA GLY A 30 -2.90 -9.70 -4.21
C GLY A 30 -3.91 -9.14 -3.19
N GLU A 31 -4.44 -7.95 -3.49
CA GLU A 31 -5.73 -7.37 -3.04
C GLU A 31 -5.98 -7.18 -1.52
N GLU A 32 -5.47 -8.05 -0.65
CA GLU A 32 -5.56 -7.95 0.82
C GLU A 32 -4.58 -6.89 1.37
N ASP A 33 -3.37 -6.80 0.82
CA ASP A 33 -2.33 -5.85 1.24
C ASP A 33 -1.91 -4.91 0.09
N PRO A 34 -2.63 -3.79 -0.13
CA PRO A 34 -2.23 -2.81 -1.13
C PRO A 34 -0.98 -2.04 -0.69
N PHE A 35 -0.11 -1.70 -1.64
CA PHE A 35 1.02 -0.81 -1.36
C PHE A 35 0.54 0.62 -1.12
N ILE A 36 0.50 1.03 0.15
CA ILE A 36 0.09 2.35 0.59
C ILE A 36 1.32 3.26 0.63
N CYS A 37 1.23 4.41 -0.04
CA CYS A 37 2.28 5.42 0.01
C CYS A 37 1.86 6.60 0.87
N SER A 38 2.84 7.29 1.43
CA SER A 38 2.61 8.49 2.23
C SER A 38 2.71 9.73 1.34
N ALA A 39 1.86 10.73 1.59
CA ALA A 39 1.97 12.00 0.87
C ALA A 39 3.32 12.67 1.20
N ILE A 40 3.84 13.50 0.29
CA ILE A 40 5.14 14.20 0.45
C ILE A 40 5.23 15.01 1.77
N ARG A 41 4.07 15.44 2.28
CA ARG A 41 3.93 16.24 3.50
C ARG A 41 3.82 15.42 4.78
N GLU A 42 3.77 14.10 4.67
CA GLU A 42 3.57 13.18 5.79
C GLU A 42 4.86 12.37 6.04
N ASN A 43 5.17 12.13 7.31
CA ASN A 43 6.33 11.35 7.74
C ASN A 43 6.07 9.83 7.71
N GLY A 44 5.19 9.36 6.83
CA GLY A 44 4.86 7.95 6.77
C GLY A 44 6.01 7.11 6.20
N MET A 45 5.98 5.81 6.53
CA MET A 45 7.12 4.89 6.36
C MET A 45 7.33 4.41 4.93
N LEU A 46 6.29 4.42 4.09
CA LEU A 46 6.34 3.92 2.73
C LEU A 46 6.18 5.07 1.72
N ARG A 47 7.08 5.12 0.74
CA ARG A 47 7.13 6.12 -0.33
C ARG A 47 7.18 5.44 -1.70
N CYS A 48 6.97 6.22 -2.76
CA CYS A 48 7.03 5.69 -4.12
C CYS A 48 8.41 5.13 -4.50
N HIS A 49 9.48 5.53 -3.81
CA HIS A 49 10.82 4.96 -4.05
C HIS A 49 11.00 3.57 -3.42
N ASP A 50 10.11 3.16 -2.52
CA ASP A 50 10.15 1.84 -1.87
C ASP A 50 9.42 0.77 -2.68
N VAL A 51 8.86 1.12 -3.85
CA VAL A 51 8.26 0.15 -4.76
C VAL A 51 9.37 -0.76 -5.29
N PRO A 52 9.26 -2.08 -5.11
CA PRO A 52 10.30 -3.00 -5.54
C PRO A 52 10.42 -2.98 -7.07
N PRO A 53 11.64 -3.17 -7.62
CA PRO A 53 11.83 -3.25 -9.06
C PRO A 53 11.00 -4.39 -9.65
N TYR A 54 10.60 -4.24 -10.91
CA TYR A 54 9.91 -5.29 -11.62
C TYR A 54 10.82 -6.51 -11.76
N SER A 55 10.32 -7.70 -11.44
CA SER A 55 11.08 -8.94 -11.53
C SER A 55 10.50 -9.86 -12.61
N GLU A 56 11.34 -10.33 -13.52
CA GLU A 56 10.98 -11.32 -14.54
C GLU A 56 11.80 -12.59 -14.30
N GLY A 57 11.15 -13.73 -14.05
CA GLY A 57 11.85 -15.00 -13.79
C GLY A 57 12.73 -15.01 -12.53
N GLY A 58 12.44 -14.14 -11.55
CA GLY A 58 13.23 -13.99 -10.32
C GLY A 58 14.45 -13.08 -10.43
N ALA A 59 14.72 -12.50 -11.60
CA ALA A 59 15.74 -11.47 -11.78
C ALA A 59 15.12 -10.07 -11.74
N GLU A 60 15.72 -9.16 -10.97
CA GLU A 60 15.30 -7.76 -10.91
C GLU A 60 15.69 -7.01 -12.19
N CYS A 61 14.72 -6.33 -12.78
CA CYS A 61 14.92 -5.50 -13.94
C CYS A 61 15.39 -4.11 -13.56
N SER A 62 16.35 -3.59 -14.31
CA SER A 62 16.94 -2.26 -14.09
C SER A 62 16.88 -1.35 -15.31
N LEU A 63 16.48 -1.87 -16.48
CA LEU A 63 16.49 -1.09 -17.71
C LEU A 63 15.31 -0.11 -17.80
N PRO A 64 15.52 1.10 -18.35
CA PRO A 64 14.45 2.03 -18.70
C PRO A 64 13.69 1.58 -19.95
N ALA A 65 12.47 2.10 -20.16
CA ALA A 65 11.73 1.85 -21.37
C ALA A 65 12.52 2.31 -22.62
N PRO A 66 12.52 1.51 -23.70
CA PRO A 66 13.29 1.80 -24.90
C PRO A 66 12.79 3.07 -25.60
N SER A 67 13.61 4.12 -25.64
CA SER A 67 13.27 5.36 -26.35
C SER A 67 12.93 5.10 -27.83
N LEU A 68 11.83 5.69 -28.31
CA LEU A 68 11.29 5.60 -29.70
C LEU A 68 12.24 6.07 -30.83
N GLY A 69 13.53 6.29 -30.54
CA GLY A 69 14.55 6.71 -31.51
C GLY A 69 15.99 6.34 -31.12
N GLY A 70 16.19 5.38 -30.20
CA GLY A 70 17.52 4.98 -29.73
C GLY A 70 17.81 3.50 -29.97
N GLU A 71 18.89 3.21 -30.69
CA GLU A 71 19.32 1.91 -31.19
C GLU A 71 19.80 0.88 -30.13
N GLY A 72 19.21 0.81 -28.92
CA GLY A 72 19.79 -0.09 -27.90
C GLY A 72 19.01 -0.38 -26.63
N GLY A 73 17.68 -0.47 -26.65
CA GLY A 73 16.92 -0.55 -25.39
C GLY A 73 16.20 -1.85 -25.01
N ALA A 74 15.88 -2.77 -25.94
CA ALA A 74 14.96 -3.88 -25.60
C ALA A 74 15.06 -5.12 -26.49
N ARG A 75 16.23 -5.38 -27.10
CA ARG A 75 16.39 -6.60 -27.90
C ARG A 75 16.72 -7.84 -27.06
N ASP A 76 17.19 -7.68 -25.82
CA ASP A 76 17.62 -8.79 -24.96
C ASP A 76 17.62 -8.44 -23.44
N GLY A 77 16.95 -7.37 -23.05
CA GLY A 77 17.03 -6.83 -21.68
C GLY A 77 15.65 -6.62 -21.05
N CYS A 78 15.54 -6.92 -19.76
CA CYS A 78 14.28 -6.78 -19.04
C CYS A 78 14.10 -5.34 -18.49
N VAL A 79 12.94 -4.75 -18.79
CA VAL A 79 12.60 -3.36 -18.45
C VAL A 79 11.95 -3.29 -17.08
N ASN A 80 12.41 -2.37 -16.24
CA ASN A 80 11.80 -2.12 -14.95
C ASN A 80 10.49 -1.31 -15.11
N TRP A 81 9.37 -1.95 -15.35
CA TRP A 81 8.09 -1.21 -15.46
C TRP A 81 7.67 -0.56 -14.14
N ASN A 82 8.11 -1.09 -13.00
CA ASN A 82 7.75 -0.57 -11.69
C ASN A 82 8.30 0.84 -11.42
N GLN A 83 9.37 1.24 -12.13
CA GLN A 83 9.97 2.59 -12.01
C GLN A 83 9.00 3.73 -12.39
N TYR A 84 7.94 3.43 -13.14
CA TYR A 84 6.95 4.41 -13.58
C TYR A 84 5.82 4.65 -12.56
N TYR A 85 5.78 3.87 -11.48
CA TYR A 85 4.90 4.10 -10.32
C TYR A 85 5.55 5.08 -9.35
N ASN A 86 5.49 6.38 -9.67
CA ASN A 86 6.15 7.42 -8.89
C ASN A 86 5.18 8.50 -8.33
N VAL A 87 3.88 8.36 -8.56
CA VAL A 87 2.88 9.33 -8.09
C VAL A 87 2.01 8.71 -7.02
N CYS A 88 2.09 9.25 -5.82
CA CYS A 88 1.19 8.91 -4.73
C CYS A 88 -0.14 9.67 -4.90
N ARG A 89 -1.23 8.96 -5.17
CA ARG A 89 -2.57 9.55 -5.40
C ARG A 89 -3.59 8.95 -4.44
N PRO A 90 -4.65 9.68 -4.05
CA PRO A 90 -5.75 9.08 -3.31
C PRO A 90 -6.35 7.94 -4.14
N GLY A 91 -6.33 6.74 -3.57
CA GLY A 91 -6.93 5.56 -4.16
C GLY A 91 -8.45 5.66 -4.20
N ASN A 92 -9.06 5.00 -5.17
CA ASN A 92 -10.51 4.98 -5.32
C ASN A 92 -11.22 4.02 -4.34
N VAL A 93 -10.47 3.18 -3.62
CA VAL A 93 -11.01 2.12 -2.75
C VAL A 93 -10.20 2.08 -1.44
N ASN A 94 -10.88 2.21 -0.30
CA ASN A 94 -10.26 1.98 1.01
C ASN A 94 -10.05 0.46 1.20
N PRO A 95 -8.88 0.02 1.74
CA PRO A 95 -8.71 -1.35 2.21
C PRO A 95 -9.87 -1.71 3.16
N HIS A 96 -10.46 -2.89 3.01
CA HIS A 96 -11.66 -3.35 3.74
C HIS A 96 -13.00 -2.65 3.44
N LYS A 97 -13.28 -2.26 2.19
CA LYS A 97 -14.62 -1.74 1.78
C LYS A 97 -15.10 -0.53 2.62
N GLY A 98 -14.19 0.28 3.16
CA GLY A 98 -14.54 1.46 3.96
C GLY A 98 -14.86 1.19 5.44
N ALA A 99 -14.46 0.04 6.01
CA ALA A 99 -14.71 -0.29 7.41
C ALA A 99 -13.89 0.53 8.42
N VAL A 100 -12.77 1.13 8.01
CA VAL A 100 -11.87 1.86 8.90
C VAL A 100 -11.80 3.33 8.50
N ASN A 101 -12.87 4.05 8.82
CA ASN A 101 -12.87 5.51 8.82
C ASN A 101 -12.63 5.99 10.26
N PHE A 102 -11.51 6.67 10.51
CA PHE A 102 -11.28 7.43 11.76
C PHE A 102 -12.05 8.76 11.79
N ASP A 103 -13.08 8.91 10.97
CA ASP A 103 -13.92 10.12 10.93
C ASP A 103 -14.94 10.17 12.10
N ASN A 104 -15.08 9.06 12.86
CA ASN A 104 -15.98 8.96 14.01
C ASN A 104 -15.24 8.47 15.26
N ILE A 105 -15.30 9.27 16.33
CA ILE A 105 -14.75 8.94 17.65
C ILE A 105 -15.21 7.55 18.16
N ALA A 106 -16.38 7.08 17.73
CA ALA A 106 -16.92 5.76 18.09
C ALA A 106 -16.08 4.56 17.60
N TYR A 107 -15.53 4.60 16.38
CA TYR A 107 -14.71 3.50 15.86
C TYR A 107 -13.31 3.47 16.49
N ALA A 108 -12.75 4.64 16.80
CA ALA A 108 -11.51 4.75 17.58
C ALA A 108 -11.68 4.15 18.98
N TRP A 109 -12.84 4.35 19.61
CA TRP A 109 -13.14 3.76 20.92
C TRP A 109 -13.29 2.24 20.86
N ILE A 110 -13.90 1.67 19.82
CA ILE A 110 -13.97 0.20 19.64
C ILE A 110 -12.58 -0.41 19.47
N ALA A 111 -11.70 0.23 18.68
CA ALA A 111 -10.31 -0.21 18.52
C ALA A 111 -9.49 -0.10 19.82
N ILE A 112 -9.69 0.97 20.60
CA ILE A 112 -9.08 1.13 21.93
C ILE A 112 -9.58 0.05 22.89
N PHE A 113 -10.89 -0.21 22.93
CA PHE A 113 -11.46 -1.28 23.74
C PHE A 113 -10.89 -2.63 23.33
N GLN A 114 -10.76 -2.92 22.04
CA GLN A 114 -10.21 -4.19 21.54
C GLN A 114 -8.75 -4.43 21.97
N VAL A 115 -7.93 -3.37 22.06
CA VAL A 115 -6.55 -3.44 22.57
C VAL A 115 -6.50 -3.59 24.09
N ILE A 116 -7.36 -2.87 24.83
CA ILE A 116 -7.49 -3.01 26.30
C ILE A 116 -8.05 -4.38 26.68
N THR A 117 -8.89 -4.97 25.83
CA THR A 117 -9.55 -6.26 26.11
C THR A 117 -8.70 -7.48 25.80
N LEU A 118 -7.56 -7.35 25.12
CA LEU A 118 -6.68 -8.49 24.83
C LEU A 118 -5.58 -8.74 25.88
N GLU A 119 -5.38 -7.84 26.85
CA GLU A 119 -4.72 -8.12 28.12
C GLU A 119 -5.24 -7.14 29.19
N GLY A 120 -5.98 -7.63 30.18
CA GLY A 120 -6.44 -6.78 31.31
C GLY A 120 -7.78 -7.17 31.96
N TRP A 121 -8.52 -8.15 31.42
CA TRP A 121 -9.78 -8.62 32.03
C TRP A 121 -9.59 -9.49 33.27
N VAL A 122 -8.40 -10.03 33.49
CA VAL A 122 -8.14 -10.91 34.63
C VAL A 122 -7.98 -10.11 35.93
N ASP A 123 -7.42 -8.90 35.86
CA ASP A 123 -7.11 -8.09 37.06
C ASP A 123 -8.35 -7.40 37.67
N ILE A 124 -9.32 -7.03 36.84
CA ILE A 124 -10.61 -6.45 37.31
C ILE A 124 -11.50 -7.52 37.95
N MET A 125 -11.44 -8.77 37.48
CA MET A 125 -12.18 -9.86 38.11
C MET A 125 -11.65 -10.14 39.53
N TYR A 126 -10.33 -10.16 39.72
CA TYR A 126 -9.75 -10.35 41.07
C TYR A 126 -10.07 -9.18 42.01
N TYR A 127 -10.13 -7.94 41.52
CA TYR A 127 -10.52 -6.78 42.34
C TYR A 127 -12.01 -6.80 42.76
N VAL A 128 -12.92 -7.25 41.89
CA VAL A 128 -14.36 -7.33 42.21
C VAL A 128 -14.68 -8.53 43.11
N MET A 129 -13.95 -9.65 42.99
CA MET A 129 -14.16 -10.80 43.87
C MET A 129 -13.66 -10.56 45.31
N ASP A 130 -12.68 -9.68 45.54
CA ASP A 130 -12.19 -9.36 46.89
C ASP A 130 -13.02 -8.27 47.62
N ALA A 131 -13.81 -7.49 46.87
CA ALA A 131 -14.68 -6.44 47.44
C ALA A 131 -16.05 -6.95 47.92
N HIS A 132 -16.45 -8.18 47.58
CA HIS A 132 -17.75 -8.78 47.93
C HIS A 132 -17.63 -10.14 48.61
N SER A 133 -16.66 -10.28 49.52
CA SER A 133 -16.73 -11.28 50.58
C SER A 133 -16.53 -10.66 51.97
N LEU A 134 -17.40 -9.70 52.29
CA LEU A 134 -17.77 -9.27 53.64
C LEU A 134 -19.27 -8.99 53.70
#